data_AF-A0A645BLJ6-F1
#
_entry.id   AF-A0A645BLJ6-F1
#
_cell.length_a   1.000
_cell.length_b   1.000
_cell.length_c   1.000
_cell.angle_alpha   90.00
_cell.angle_beta   90.00
_cell.angle_gamma   90.00
#
_symmetry.space_group_name_H-M   'P 1'
#
loop_
_entity.id
_entity.type
_entity.pdbx_description
1 polymer ?
#
loop_
_entity_poly.entity_id
_entity_poly.type
_entity_poly.pdbx_seq_one_letter_code
_entity_poly.pdbx_strand_id
1 'polypeptide(L)'
;MSEPEVIKIIFDKIGNEKWSTIKVCDYLNALGVPTSYAKANRKINSKDGKRKVATANLWRPGQVLRISKNTTYKGIHTYGKRSKKERELIEREVPAIVDVELWEKVQKQLKDNQAESFKNKSRDFLLSSIVKCGDCGLTFIGSNDRKTNRAFYKCIGKQNYKNPIENKKCESKNIPADYSEDMVWEGCLNFINEPGKAVVEIEKNIKSNKEKFVNTEVEINMLNSSLLKKENEKESILDLYRKKLINSKDVEIQLSNIQSEKAQIEEKIKELNQIKDTTNQMLASVNSATEFLNSLKEKSIDADFKTKREIIKSLIKKVTVITNHDLPRKTATLQIEYNFSGNNNYNVEKIEGVTHTDMDSLQQSK
;
A
#
# COMPACT_ATOMS: atom_id res chain seq x y z
N MET A 1 18.01 12.98 25.97
CA MET A 1 17.73 12.49 24.61
C MET A 1 18.90 12.86 23.70
N SER A 2 19.54 11.85 23.11
CA SER A 2 20.66 12.04 22.19
C SER A 2 20.17 12.45 20.79
N GLU A 3 21.05 13.02 19.95
CA GLU A 3 20.67 13.40 18.57
C GLU A 3 20.25 12.19 17.71
N PRO A 4 20.94 11.03 17.77
CA PRO A 4 20.49 9.82 17.09
C PRO A 4 19.13 9.31 17.56
N GLU A 5 18.82 9.40 18.86
CA GLU A 5 17.50 9.04 19.39
C GLU A 5 16.38 9.90 18.80
N VAL A 6 16.58 11.21 18.72
CA VAL A 6 15.59 12.12 18.10
C VAL A 6 15.35 11.75 16.64
N ILE A 7 16.41 11.41 15.91
CA ILE A 7 16.30 10.97 14.51
C ILE A 7 15.49 9.66 14.43
N LYS A 8 15.81 8.66 15.25
CA LYS A 8 15.05 7.41 15.29
C LYS A 8 13.57 7.64 15.58
N ILE A 9 13.24 8.50 16.55
CA ILE A 9 11.86 8.89 16.86
C ILE A 9 11.17 9.53 15.64
N ILE A 10 11.83 10.46 14.95
CA ILE A 10 11.25 11.10 13.75
C ILE A 10 10.92 10.05 12.68
N PHE A 11 11.86 9.14 12.40
CA PHE A 11 11.66 8.12 11.37
C PHE A 11 10.62 7.09 11.77
N ASP A 12 10.59 6.67 13.03
CA ASP A 12 9.59 5.73 13.56
C ASP A 12 8.17 6.32 13.52
N LYS A 13 7.98 7.55 14.02
CA LYS A 13 6.68 8.24 14.01
C LYS A 13 6.14 8.45 12.60
N ILE A 14 7.00 8.73 11.62
CA ILE A 14 6.56 8.89 10.23
C ILE A 14 6.35 7.52 9.55
N GLY A 15 7.31 6.61 9.66
CA GLY A 15 7.30 5.35 8.92
C GLY A 15 6.32 4.34 9.48
N ASN A 16 6.31 4.14 10.79
CA ASN A 16 5.48 3.13 11.45
C ASN A 16 4.12 3.68 11.86
N GLU A 17 4.08 4.86 12.49
CA GLU A 17 2.83 5.47 12.95
C GLU A 17 2.14 6.36 11.91
N LYS A 18 2.75 6.53 10.73
CA LYS A 18 2.19 7.30 9.60
C LYS A 18 1.92 8.78 9.91
N TRP A 19 2.64 9.38 10.85
CA TRP A 19 2.41 10.78 11.22
C TRP A 19 2.86 11.76 10.13
N SER A 20 2.21 12.94 10.10
CA SER A 20 2.65 14.06 9.27
C SER A 20 3.85 14.77 9.91
N THR A 21 4.63 15.48 9.09
CA THR A 21 5.78 16.27 9.60
C THR A 21 5.35 17.40 10.54
N ILE A 22 4.08 17.85 10.45
CA ILE A 22 3.47 18.81 11.37
C ILE A 22 3.26 18.15 12.73
N LYS A 23 2.58 16.99 12.76
CA LYS A 23 2.31 16.26 14.00
C LYS A 23 3.59 15.85 14.73
N VAL A 24 4.60 15.41 14.00
CA VAL A 24 5.94 15.10 14.57
C VAL A 24 6.58 16.34 15.18
N CYS A 25 6.46 17.48 14.51
CA CYS A 25 6.97 18.77 15.00
C CYS A 25 6.28 19.18 16.30
N ASP A 26 4.94 19.11 16.35
CA ASP A 26 4.16 19.45 17.54
C ASP A 26 4.51 18.52 18.72
N TYR A 27 4.69 17.23 18.44
CA TYR A 27 5.15 16.25 19.43
C TYR A 27 6.54 16.58 19.99
N LEU A 28 7.53 16.88 19.15
CA LEU A 28 8.88 17.24 19.59
C LEU A 28 8.90 18.56 20.38
N ASN A 29 8.06 19.52 20.00
CA ASN A 29 7.89 20.77 20.73
C ASN A 29 7.23 20.56 22.11
N ALA A 30 6.20 19.71 22.18
CA ALA A 30 5.54 19.36 23.45
C ALA A 30 6.49 18.65 24.42
N LEU A 31 7.40 17.83 23.91
CA LEU A 31 8.46 17.19 24.69
C LEU A 31 9.62 18.14 25.07
N GLY A 32 9.62 19.38 24.60
CA GLY A 32 10.69 20.35 24.85
C GLY A 32 12.05 19.95 24.25
N VAL A 33 12.07 19.11 23.21
CA VAL A 33 13.32 18.63 22.60
C VAL A 33 14.06 19.80 21.95
N PRO A 34 15.28 20.14 22.37
CA PRO A 34 15.99 21.29 21.84
C PRO A 34 16.44 21.05 20.39
N THR A 35 16.32 22.09 19.57
CA THR A 35 16.85 22.07 18.20
C THR A 35 18.38 22.19 18.22
N SER A 36 19.06 21.68 17.17
CA SER A 36 20.53 21.77 17.03
C SER A 36 21.04 23.22 17.13
N TYR A 37 20.28 24.20 16.61
CA TYR A 37 20.65 25.61 16.70
C TYR A 37 20.56 26.16 18.13
N ALA A 38 19.56 25.73 18.90
CA ALA A 38 19.44 26.10 20.31
C ALA A 38 20.56 25.46 21.15
N LYS A 39 20.83 24.17 20.95
CA LYS A 39 21.91 23.45 21.64
C LYS A 39 23.29 24.05 21.35
N ALA A 40 23.52 24.50 20.12
CA ALA A 40 24.78 25.12 19.71
C ALA A 40 24.84 26.65 19.97
N ASN A 41 23.84 27.24 20.65
CA ASN A 41 23.72 28.69 20.88
C ASN A 41 23.91 29.54 19.61
N ARG A 42 23.49 29.01 18.45
CA ARG A 42 23.67 29.67 17.16
C ARG A 42 22.63 30.77 16.99
N LYS A 43 23.11 32.00 16.83
CA LYS A 43 22.30 33.17 16.49
C LYS A 43 22.19 33.31 14.98
N ILE A 44 21.01 33.68 14.51
CA ILE A 44 20.75 34.04 13.11
C ILE A 44 20.70 35.56 12.96
N ASN A 45 20.97 36.08 11.77
CA ASN A 45 20.72 37.49 11.50
C ASN A 45 19.21 37.77 11.60
N SER A 46 18.86 38.91 12.19
CA SER A 46 17.51 39.46 12.16
C SER A 46 17.06 39.62 10.71
N LYS A 47 15.75 39.74 10.49
CA LYS A 47 15.15 39.96 9.17
C LYS A 47 15.75 41.18 8.46
N ASP A 48 16.18 42.17 9.22
CA ASP A 48 16.83 43.39 8.73
C ASP A 48 18.36 43.29 8.59
N GLY A 49 18.96 42.13 8.88
CA GLY A 49 20.40 41.87 8.78
C GLY A 49 21.29 42.55 9.84
N LYS A 50 20.77 43.56 10.55
CA LYS A 50 21.56 44.46 11.42
C LYS A 50 21.86 43.94 12.82
N ARG A 51 21.18 42.88 13.29
CA ARG A 51 21.34 42.31 14.65
C ARG A 51 21.34 40.79 14.61
N LYS A 52 22.00 40.14 15.56
CA LYS A 52 21.96 38.67 15.72
C LYS A 52 20.93 38.29 16.79
N VAL A 53 19.96 37.45 16.42
CA VAL A 53 18.85 37.01 17.28
C VAL A 53 18.97 35.51 17.54
N ALA A 54 18.64 35.08 18.75
CA ALA A 54 18.54 33.65 19.07
C ALA A 54 17.46 33.00 18.21
N THR A 55 17.73 31.78 17.72
CA THR A 55 16.71 31.02 16.98
C THR A 55 15.63 30.61 17.98
N ALA A 56 14.34 30.78 17.62
CA ALA A 56 13.25 30.21 18.40
C ALA A 56 13.49 28.70 18.52
N ASN A 57 13.61 28.19 19.75
CA ASN A 57 13.87 26.77 20.03
C ASN A 57 12.62 25.91 19.76
N LEU A 58 12.09 26.02 18.55
CA LEU A 58 10.89 25.35 18.08
C LEU A 58 11.25 24.56 16.84
N TRP A 59 10.91 23.29 16.86
CA TRP A 59 10.86 22.47 15.66
C TRP A 59 9.91 23.10 14.66
N ARG A 60 10.25 22.98 13.38
CA ARG A 60 9.40 23.40 12.26
C ARG A 60 9.22 22.24 11.30
N PRO A 61 8.05 22.11 10.63
CA PRO A 61 7.79 20.99 9.71
C PRO A 61 8.83 20.87 8.59
N GLY A 62 9.34 22.00 8.08
CA GLY A 62 10.39 22.01 7.05
C GLY A 62 11.73 21.45 7.53
N GLN A 63 12.05 21.55 8.82
CA GLN A 63 13.26 20.94 9.38
C GLN A 63 13.10 19.42 9.49
N VAL A 64 11.95 18.95 9.99
CA VAL A 64 11.60 17.51 10.05
C VAL A 64 11.64 16.91 8.64
N LEU A 65 11.00 17.56 7.66
CA LEU A 65 11.00 17.11 6.26
C LEU A 65 12.42 16.99 5.69
N ARG A 66 13.30 17.96 5.98
CA ARG A 66 14.69 17.94 5.52
C ARG A 66 15.48 16.78 6.15
N ILE A 67 15.24 16.49 7.42
CA ILE A 67 15.84 15.34 8.11
C ILE A 67 15.34 14.05 7.47
N SER A 68 14.03 13.87 7.34
CA SER A 68 13.42 12.66 6.80
C SER A 68 13.81 12.36 5.35
N LYS A 69 14.16 13.36 4.53
CA LYS A 69 14.63 13.17 3.14
C LYS A 69 16.14 12.94 3.00
N ASN A 70 16.91 13.10 4.07
CA ASN A 70 18.37 13.00 4.00
C ASN A 70 18.79 11.52 3.93
N THR A 71 19.53 11.15 2.90
CA THR A 71 20.07 9.79 2.70
C THR A 71 21.19 9.45 3.68
N THR A 72 21.79 10.45 4.33
CA THR A 72 22.88 10.24 5.31
C THR A 72 22.40 9.35 6.46
N TYR A 73 21.12 9.43 6.84
CA TYR A 73 20.58 8.64 7.95
C TYR A 73 20.43 7.15 7.63
N LYS A 74 20.33 6.77 6.35
CA LYS A 74 20.39 5.37 5.89
C LYS A 74 21.80 4.91 5.50
N GLY A 75 22.83 5.70 5.85
CA GLY A 75 24.23 5.36 5.61
C GLY A 75 24.85 5.89 4.31
N ILE A 76 24.11 6.68 3.51
CA ILE A 76 24.63 7.19 2.22
C ILE A 76 24.77 8.71 2.26
N HIS A 77 26.01 9.20 2.34
CA HIS A 77 26.30 10.63 2.29
C HIS A 77 26.75 11.06 0.90
N THR A 78 25.99 11.96 0.28
CA THR A 78 26.31 12.55 -1.02
C THR A 78 26.91 13.94 -0.85
N TYR A 79 28.16 14.13 -1.26
CA TYR A 79 28.81 15.43 -1.36
C TYR A 79 28.63 16.00 -2.76
N GLY A 80 28.46 17.33 -2.88
CA GLY A 80 28.38 17.98 -4.19
C GLY A 80 27.10 18.77 -4.45
N LYS A 81 25.96 18.32 -3.89
CA LYS A 81 24.58 18.75 -4.24
C LYS A 81 24.24 20.24 -4.17
N ARG A 82 25.03 21.07 -3.47
CA ARG A 82 24.77 22.52 -3.29
C ARG A 82 25.64 23.44 -4.16
N SER A 83 26.57 22.89 -4.94
CA SER A 83 27.38 23.71 -5.85
C SER A 83 26.59 24.10 -7.08
N LYS A 84 26.81 25.33 -7.57
CA LYS A 84 26.29 25.80 -8.85
C LYS A 84 27.15 25.36 -10.05
N LYS A 85 28.36 24.85 -9.79
CA LYS A 85 29.25 24.27 -10.82
C LYS A 85 28.89 22.81 -11.07
N GLU A 86 28.89 22.42 -12.33
CA GLU A 86 28.71 21.04 -12.79
C GLU A 86 29.90 20.20 -12.30
N ARG A 87 29.62 19.21 -11.45
CA ARG A 87 30.60 18.30 -10.86
C ARG A 87 29.93 16.98 -10.53
N GLU A 88 30.70 15.90 -10.55
CA GLU A 88 30.23 14.59 -10.14
C GLU A 88 29.87 14.57 -8.64
N LEU A 89 28.80 13.84 -8.32
CA LEU A 89 28.38 13.65 -6.94
C LEU A 89 29.22 12.53 -6.34
N ILE A 90 29.93 12.85 -5.25
CA ILE A 90 30.74 11.89 -4.53
C ILE A 90 29.85 11.25 -3.46
N GLU A 91 29.63 9.94 -3.58
CA GLU A 91 28.93 9.15 -2.58
C GLU A 91 29.93 8.48 -1.65
N ARG A 92 29.65 8.52 -0.34
CA ARG A 92 30.44 7.81 0.67
C ARG A 92 29.53 7.13 1.68
N GLU A 93 29.97 5.97 2.15
CA GLU A 93 29.31 5.24 3.22
C GLU A 93 29.59 5.89 4.57
N VAL A 94 28.56 5.96 5.40
CA VAL A 94 28.64 6.48 6.77
C VAL A 94 27.81 5.59 7.69
N PRO A 95 28.09 5.58 9.01
CA PRO A 95 27.28 4.82 9.96
C PRO A 95 25.80 5.19 9.85
N ALA A 96 24.95 4.21 9.54
CA ALA A 96 23.51 4.39 9.43
C ALA A 96 22.88 4.56 10.82
N ILE A 97 21.90 5.46 10.92
CA ILE A 97 21.09 5.67 12.14
C ILE A 97 19.75 4.94 12.03
N VAL A 98 19.25 4.75 10.82
CA VAL A 98 18.01 4.03 10.49
C VAL A 98 18.27 3.04 9.35
N ASP A 99 17.53 1.93 9.36
CA ASP A 99 17.62 0.92 8.32
C ASP A 99 17.04 1.44 6.99
N VAL A 100 17.51 0.83 5.89
CA VAL A 100 17.09 1.22 4.53
C VAL A 100 15.57 1.05 4.36
N GLU A 101 15.01 -0.04 4.87
CA GLU A 101 13.58 -0.35 4.80
C GLU A 101 12.72 0.73 5.49
N LEU A 102 13.10 1.15 6.70
CA LEU A 102 12.40 2.20 7.44
C LEU A 102 12.51 3.54 6.70
N TRP A 103 13.67 3.84 6.11
CA TRP A 103 13.87 5.06 5.34
C TRP A 103 12.98 5.12 4.10
N GLU A 104 12.85 4.00 3.38
CA GLU A 104 11.98 3.88 2.20
C GLU A 104 10.50 3.98 2.58
N LYS A 105 10.10 3.35 3.68
CA LYS A 105 8.75 3.47 4.25
C LYS A 105 8.41 4.93 4.55
N VAL A 106 9.36 5.68 5.13
CA VAL A 106 9.21 7.13 5.35
C VAL A 106 9.07 7.90 4.04
N GLN A 107 9.86 7.59 2.99
CA GLN A 107 9.70 8.28 1.70
C GLN A 107 8.33 8.05 1.08
N LYS A 108 7.83 6.80 1.14
CA LYS A 108 6.48 6.46 0.68
C LYS A 108 5.44 7.25 1.46
N GLN A 109 5.51 7.22 2.79
CA GLN A 109 4.57 7.96 3.63
C GLN A 109 4.61 9.47 3.41
N LEU A 110 5.78 10.06 3.15
CA LEU A 110 5.89 11.49 2.83
C LEU A 110 5.22 11.83 1.49
N LYS A 111 5.32 10.96 0.48
CA LYS A 111 4.60 11.12 -0.79
C LYS A 111 3.10 10.99 -0.58
N ASP A 112 2.66 10.01 0.19
CA ASP A 112 1.25 9.82 0.53
C ASP A 112 0.71 11.05 1.27
N ASN A 113 1.39 11.51 2.32
CA ASN A 113 1.05 12.72 3.06
C ASN A 113 1.03 13.99 2.17
N GLN A 114 1.88 14.05 1.14
CA GLN A 114 1.89 15.16 0.18
C GLN A 114 0.69 15.12 -0.76
N ALA A 115 0.35 13.95 -1.30
CA ALA A 115 -0.87 13.77 -2.10
C ALA A 115 -2.13 14.15 -1.30
N GLU A 116 -2.03 14.02 0.02
CA GLU A 116 -3.06 14.33 1.02
C GLU A 116 -2.98 15.75 1.58
N SER A 117 -2.05 16.60 1.15
CA SER A 117 -1.89 17.92 1.76
C SER A 117 -3.01 18.87 1.35
N PHE A 118 -4.00 19.03 2.24
CA PHE A 118 -5.17 19.90 2.13
C PHE A 118 -4.87 21.37 2.48
N LYS A 119 -3.88 22.02 1.84
CA LYS A 119 -3.67 23.45 2.09
C LYS A 119 -4.91 24.26 1.63
N ASN A 120 -5.56 24.93 2.59
CA ASN A 120 -6.65 25.90 2.41
C ASN A 120 -7.90 25.34 1.71
N LYS A 121 -8.45 24.21 2.17
CA LYS A 121 -9.77 23.76 1.69
C LYS A 121 -10.87 24.22 2.64
N SER A 122 -11.93 24.80 2.08
CA SER A 122 -13.16 25.10 2.83
C SER A 122 -14.07 23.88 3.01
N ARG A 123 -13.72 22.75 2.38
CA ARG A 123 -14.44 21.47 2.43
C ARG A 123 -13.48 20.31 2.30
N ASP A 124 -13.70 19.26 3.09
CA ASP A 124 -13.00 17.99 2.93
C ASP A 124 -13.66 17.14 1.84
N PHE A 125 -12.84 16.49 1.03
CA PHE A 125 -13.24 15.74 -0.17
C PHE A 125 -12.82 14.28 0.00
N LEU A 126 -13.78 13.35 0.14
CA LEU A 126 -13.53 11.94 0.48
C LEU A 126 -12.61 11.28 -0.55
N LEU A 127 -12.89 11.49 -1.84
CA LEU A 127 -12.23 10.83 -2.97
C LEU A 127 -10.96 11.55 -3.45
N SER A 128 -10.50 12.57 -2.72
CA SER A 128 -9.21 13.21 -3.00
C SER A 128 -8.10 12.17 -3.08
N SER A 129 -7.25 12.27 -4.11
CA SER A 129 -6.11 11.39 -4.45
C SER A 129 -6.44 10.03 -5.08
N ILE A 130 -7.71 9.58 -5.01
CA ILE A 130 -8.15 8.25 -5.49
C ILE A 130 -8.72 8.31 -6.93
N VAL A 131 -9.35 9.42 -7.29
CA VAL A 131 -10.02 9.59 -8.59
C VAL A 131 -9.03 9.91 -9.70
N LYS A 132 -9.07 9.13 -10.78
CA LYS A 132 -8.23 9.23 -11.98
C LYS A 132 -9.08 9.50 -13.22
N CYS A 133 -8.53 10.24 -14.16
CA CYS A 133 -9.15 10.50 -15.45
C CYS A 133 -8.94 9.31 -16.40
N GLY A 134 -10.01 8.79 -17.00
CA GLY A 134 -9.92 7.81 -18.08
C GLY A 134 -9.30 8.40 -19.35
N ASP A 135 -9.58 9.68 -19.65
CA ASP A 135 -9.13 10.33 -20.88
C ASP A 135 -7.62 10.66 -20.86
N CYS A 136 -7.07 11.10 -19.72
CA CYS A 136 -5.68 11.56 -19.63
C CYS A 136 -4.85 10.96 -18.48
N GLY A 137 -5.38 10.01 -17.72
CA GLY A 137 -4.68 9.32 -16.62
C GLY A 137 -4.36 10.17 -15.37
N LEU A 138 -4.51 11.49 -15.43
CA LEU A 138 -4.21 12.41 -14.32
C LEU A 138 -5.28 12.34 -13.22
N THR A 139 -4.90 12.78 -12.02
CA THR A 139 -5.79 12.80 -10.84
C THR A 139 -6.83 13.92 -10.94
N PHE A 140 -8.03 13.66 -10.43
CA PHE A 140 -9.05 14.67 -10.19
C PHE A 140 -8.84 15.35 -8.83
N ILE A 141 -9.04 16.67 -8.77
CA ILE A 141 -8.94 17.47 -7.55
C ILE A 141 -10.29 18.05 -7.17
N GLY A 142 -10.61 18.05 -5.88
CA GLY A 142 -11.77 18.75 -5.34
C GLY A 142 -11.62 20.27 -5.50
N SER A 143 -12.66 20.92 -6.02
CA SER A 143 -12.77 22.35 -6.26
C SER A 143 -14.17 22.81 -5.90
N ASN A 144 -14.25 23.87 -5.11
CA ASN A 144 -15.52 24.56 -4.86
C ASN A 144 -15.74 25.64 -5.90
N ASP A 145 -16.96 25.73 -6.41
CA ASP A 145 -17.40 26.89 -7.17
C ASP A 145 -17.76 28.02 -6.20
N ARG A 146 -17.09 29.17 -6.36
CA ARG A 146 -17.29 30.32 -5.48
C ARG A 146 -18.66 30.98 -5.67
N LYS A 147 -19.29 30.82 -6.84
CA LYS A 147 -20.58 31.47 -7.15
C LYS A 147 -21.76 30.68 -6.59
N THR A 148 -21.73 29.36 -6.71
CA THR A 148 -22.83 28.49 -6.29
C THR A 148 -22.58 27.77 -4.98
N ASN A 149 -21.38 27.91 -4.41
CA ASN A 149 -20.91 27.16 -3.24
C ASN A 149 -20.99 25.62 -3.42
N ARG A 150 -21.14 25.14 -4.65
CA ARG A 150 -21.22 23.71 -4.99
C ARG A 150 -19.81 23.13 -5.14
N ALA A 151 -19.64 21.89 -4.70
CA ALA A 151 -18.37 21.17 -4.72
C ALA A 151 -18.29 20.23 -5.93
N PHE A 152 -17.15 20.21 -6.63
CA PHE A 152 -16.93 19.36 -7.80
C PHE A 152 -15.53 18.79 -7.82
N TYR A 153 -15.34 17.63 -8.42
CA TYR A 153 -14.01 17.15 -8.81
C TYR A 153 -13.70 17.56 -10.26
N LYS A 154 -12.49 18.09 -10.46
CA LYS A 154 -11.98 18.56 -11.77
C LYS A 154 -10.66 17.88 -12.09
N CYS A 155 -10.49 17.41 -13.32
CA CYS A 155 -9.21 16.88 -13.76
C CYS A 155 -8.12 17.96 -13.76
N ILE A 156 -6.94 17.67 -13.16
CA ILE A 156 -5.79 18.59 -13.17
C ILE A 156 -5.32 18.89 -14.61
N GLY A 157 -5.52 17.95 -15.54
CA GLY A 157 -5.20 18.13 -16.97
C GLY A 157 -5.93 19.29 -17.66
N LYS A 158 -6.95 19.88 -17.01
CA LYS A 158 -7.63 21.10 -17.48
C LYS A 158 -6.88 22.39 -17.12
N GLN A 159 -6.13 22.35 -16.02
CA GLN A 159 -5.40 23.50 -15.47
C GLN A 159 -3.95 23.55 -15.96
N ASN A 160 -3.36 22.39 -16.29
CA ASN A 160 -1.97 22.34 -16.74
C ASN A 160 -1.81 22.84 -18.17
N TYR A 161 -0.91 23.81 -18.36
CA TYR A 161 -0.48 24.36 -19.65
C TYR A 161 0.26 23.33 -20.53
N LYS A 162 0.67 22.19 -19.96
CA LYS A 162 1.31 21.06 -20.66
C LYS A 162 0.78 19.74 -20.09
N ASN A 163 -0.26 19.18 -20.71
CA ASN A 163 -0.69 17.82 -20.45
C ASN A 163 0.31 16.86 -21.11
N PRO A 164 0.81 15.80 -20.43
CA PRO A 164 1.78 14.89 -21.01
C PRO A 164 1.28 14.09 -22.22
N ILE A 165 -0.04 13.99 -22.44
CA ILE A 165 -0.60 13.09 -23.46
C ILE A 165 -0.82 13.76 -24.82
N GLU A 166 -0.90 15.08 -24.89
CA GLU A 166 -0.96 15.88 -26.12
C GLU A 166 -0.97 17.34 -25.63
N ASN A 167 -0.42 18.29 -26.37
CA ASN A 167 -0.40 19.73 -26.00
C ASN A 167 -1.81 20.39 -25.93
N LYS A 168 -2.87 19.63 -25.61
CA LYS A 168 -4.26 20.03 -25.47
C LYS A 168 -4.74 19.85 -24.03
N LYS A 169 -5.66 20.72 -23.61
CA LYS A 169 -6.33 20.62 -22.30
C LYS A 169 -7.24 19.39 -22.28
N CYS A 170 -7.31 18.72 -21.14
CA CYS A 170 -8.20 17.57 -20.98
C CYS A 170 -9.68 18.00 -21.07
N GLU A 171 -10.48 17.26 -21.84
CA GLU A 171 -11.88 17.56 -22.09
C GLU A 171 -12.89 16.79 -21.20
N SER A 172 -12.37 16.04 -20.22
CA SER A 172 -13.17 15.23 -19.29
C SER A 172 -14.28 16.02 -18.60
N LYS A 173 -15.35 15.37 -18.14
CA LYS A 173 -16.45 16.06 -17.42
C LYS A 173 -16.06 16.35 -15.96
N ASN A 174 -16.53 17.48 -15.43
CA ASN A 174 -16.44 17.74 -13.99
C ASN A 174 -17.56 16.96 -13.29
N ILE A 175 -17.23 16.25 -12.21
CA ILE A 175 -18.21 15.44 -11.49
C ILE A 175 -18.64 16.15 -10.19
N PRO A 176 -19.94 16.18 -9.84
CA PRO A 176 -20.40 16.72 -8.57
C PRO A 176 -19.82 15.93 -7.39
N ALA A 177 -19.28 16.63 -6.39
CA ALA A 177 -18.60 15.99 -5.28
C ALA A 177 -19.57 15.16 -4.43
N ASP A 178 -20.68 15.75 -3.98
CA ASP A 178 -21.68 15.07 -3.14
C ASP A 178 -22.16 13.75 -3.78
N TYR A 179 -22.66 13.83 -5.02
CA TYR A 179 -23.18 12.67 -5.74
C TYR A 179 -22.12 11.58 -5.98
N SER A 180 -20.90 11.97 -6.38
CA SER A 180 -19.82 11.00 -6.60
C SER A 180 -19.31 10.37 -5.29
N GLU A 181 -19.28 11.13 -4.19
CA GLU A 181 -18.88 10.64 -2.87
C GLU A 181 -19.89 9.65 -2.32
N ASP A 182 -21.19 9.96 -2.41
CA ASP A 182 -22.28 9.09 -1.95
C ASP A 182 -22.33 7.79 -2.76
N MET A 183 -22.25 7.86 -4.10
CA MET A 183 -22.21 6.67 -4.95
C MET A 183 -21.02 5.75 -4.66
N VAL A 184 -19.83 6.33 -4.46
CA VAL A 184 -18.65 5.53 -4.14
C VAL A 184 -18.77 4.92 -2.75
N TRP A 185 -19.34 5.66 -1.78
CA TRP A 185 -19.58 5.15 -0.43
C TRP A 185 -20.60 4.02 -0.41
N GLU A 186 -21.73 4.17 -1.11
CA GLU A 186 -22.72 3.10 -1.29
C GLU A 186 -22.11 1.89 -2.00
N GLY A 187 -21.27 2.10 -3.02
CA GLY A 187 -20.50 1.04 -3.65
C GLY A 187 -19.60 0.29 -2.67
N CYS A 188 -18.91 1.01 -1.77
CA CYS A 188 -18.14 0.41 -0.68
C CYS A 188 -19.03 -0.39 0.29
N LEU A 189 -20.16 0.17 0.73
CA LEU A 189 -21.08 -0.51 1.65
C LEU A 189 -21.67 -1.77 1.02
N ASN A 190 -22.06 -1.71 -0.26
CA ASN A 190 -22.54 -2.86 -1.01
C ASN A 190 -21.45 -3.91 -1.13
N PHE A 191 -20.21 -3.53 -1.43
CA PHE A 191 -19.08 -4.46 -1.47
C PHE A 191 -18.74 -5.07 -0.09
N ILE A 192 -18.94 -4.33 1.01
CA ILE A 192 -18.72 -4.83 2.37
C ILE A 192 -19.86 -5.78 2.80
N ASN A 193 -21.10 -5.46 2.47
CA ASN A 193 -22.28 -6.25 2.87
C ASN A 193 -22.52 -7.46 1.97
N GLU A 194 -22.36 -7.27 0.67
CA GLU A 194 -22.41 -8.27 -0.38
C GLU A 194 -21.13 -8.16 -1.21
N PRO A 195 -20.01 -8.76 -0.77
CA PRO A 195 -18.78 -8.83 -1.57
C PRO A 195 -18.94 -9.60 -2.89
N GLY A 196 -20.16 -10.07 -3.19
CA GLY A 196 -20.57 -10.60 -4.48
C GLY A 196 -19.92 -11.94 -4.81
N LYS A 197 -19.79 -12.21 -6.12
CA LYS A 197 -19.15 -13.42 -6.67
C LYS A 197 -17.68 -13.56 -6.26
N ALA A 198 -17.00 -12.47 -5.87
CA ALA A 198 -15.61 -12.47 -5.48
C ALA A 198 -15.38 -13.28 -4.20
N VAL A 199 -16.19 -13.09 -3.15
CA VAL A 199 -16.06 -13.88 -1.92
C VAL A 199 -16.54 -15.31 -2.10
N VAL A 200 -17.56 -15.57 -2.92
CA VAL A 200 -17.99 -16.95 -3.22
C VAL A 200 -16.91 -17.74 -3.97
N GLU A 201 -16.24 -17.11 -4.94
CA GLU A 201 -15.13 -17.74 -5.66
C GLU A 201 -13.90 -17.89 -4.76
N ILE A 202 -13.62 -16.91 -3.91
CA ILE A 202 -12.60 -17.00 -2.86
C ILE A 202 -12.92 -18.13 -1.89
N GLU A 203 -14.14 -18.26 -1.37
CA GLU A 203 -14.58 -19.32 -0.46
C GLU A 203 -14.55 -20.71 -1.11
N LYS A 204 -14.94 -20.81 -2.39
CA LYS A 204 -14.84 -22.04 -3.16
C LYS A 204 -13.37 -22.43 -3.37
N ASN A 205 -12.51 -21.45 -3.66
CA ASN A 205 -11.07 -21.64 -3.73
C ASN A 205 -10.49 -22.00 -2.35
N ILE A 206 -10.97 -21.44 -1.24
CA ILE A 206 -10.57 -21.82 0.12
C ILE A 206 -10.91 -23.28 0.38
N LYS A 207 -12.16 -23.71 0.11
CA LYS A 207 -12.58 -25.10 0.36
C LYS A 207 -11.74 -26.06 -0.47
N SER A 208 -11.62 -25.82 -1.77
CA SER A 208 -10.79 -26.63 -2.68
C SER A 208 -9.32 -26.65 -2.25
N ASN A 209 -8.76 -25.51 -1.82
CA ASN A 209 -7.36 -25.43 -1.43
C ASN A 209 -7.11 -26.03 -0.04
N LYS A 210 -8.07 -25.96 0.89
CA LYS A 210 -8.02 -26.68 2.17
C LYS A 210 -8.07 -28.18 1.95
N GLU A 211 -8.96 -28.67 1.09
CA GLU A 211 -9.03 -30.09 0.74
C GLU A 211 -7.72 -30.56 0.10
N LYS A 212 -7.16 -29.80 -0.85
CA LYS A 212 -5.83 -30.07 -1.42
C LYS A 212 -4.74 -30.08 -0.36
N PHE A 213 -4.71 -29.09 0.52
CA PHE A 213 -3.72 -29.01 1.60
C PHE A 213 -3.77 -30.25 2.51
N VAL A 214 -4.97 -30.65 2.95
CA VAL A 214 -5.16 -31.84 3.78
C VAL A 214 -4.74 -33.11 3.04
N ASN A 215 -5.12 -33.25 1.76
CA ASN A 215 -4.73 -34.41 0.96
C ASN A 215 -3.21 -34.49 0.75
N THR A 216 -2.55 -33.37 0.46
CA THR A 216 -1.08 -33.30 0.34
C THR A 216 -0.39 -33.64 1.65
N GLU A 217 -0.92 -33.20 2.80
CA GLU A 217 -0.38 -33.53 4.11
C GLU A 217 -0.52 -35.03 4.43
N VAL A 218 -1.65 -35.63 4.08
CA VAL A 218 -1.87 -37.07 4.19
C VAL A 218 -0.89 -37.84 3.30
N GLU A 219 -0.66 -37.40 2.06
CA GLU A 219 0.30 -38.03 1.12
C GLU A 219 1.74 -37.95 1.63
N ILE A 220 2.17 -36.79 2.14
CA ILE A 220 3.48 -36.61 2.77
C ILE A 220 3.66 -37.59 3.94
N ASN A 221 2.64 -37.71 4.80
CA ASN A 221 2.68 -38.63 5.94
C ASN A 221 2.78 -40.11 5.49
N MET A 222 2.08 -40.50 4.43
CA MET A 222 2.21 -41.84 3.86
C MET A 222 3.62 -42.08 3.30
N LEU A 223 4.20 -41.13 2.58
CA LEU A 223 5.55 -41.25 2.03
C LEU A 223 6.62 -41.33 3.13
N ASN A 224 6.49 -40.53 4.20
CA ASN A 224 7.35 -40.63 5.38
C ASN A 224 7.26 -42.02 6.03
N SER A 225 6.06 -42.61 6.12
CA SER A 225 5.87 -43.96 6.63
C SER A 225 6.53 -45.03 5.74
N SER A 226 6.52 -44.84 4.42
CA SER A 226 7.22 -45.72 3.46
C SER A 226 8.73 -45.60 3.59
N LEU A 227 9.25 -44.39 3.83
CA LEU A 227 10.68 -44.15 4.06
C LEU A 227 11.16 -44.92 5.32
N LEU A 228 10.39 -44.87 6.41
CA LEU A 228 10.65 -45.67 7.61
C LEU A 228 10.65 -47.18 7.33
N LYS A 229 9.71 -47.69 6.52
CA LYS A 229 9.70 -49.10 6.12
C LYS A 229 10.96 -49.47 5.34
N LYS A 230 11.43 -48.61 4.45
CA LYS A 230 12.67 -48.79 3.69
C LYS A 230 13.92 -48.76 4.57
N GLU A 231 13.88 -48.09 5.72
CA GLU A 231 14.94 -48.22 6.73
C GLU A 231 14.91 -49.56 7.46
N ASN A 232 13.73 -50.05 7.83
CA ASN A 232 13.61 -51.38 8.44
C ASN A 232 14.02 -52.51 7.47
N GLU A 233 13.73 -52.37 6.17
CA GLU A 233 14.20 -53.30 5.13
C GLU A 233 15.73 -53.32 5.05
N LYS A 234 16.37 -52.14 5.12
CA LYS A 234 17.83 -52.01 5.16
C LYS A 234 18.43 -52.74 6.37
N GLU A 235 17.88 -52.53 7.56
CA GLU A 235 18.32 -53.25 8.77
C GLU A 235 18.18 -54.76 8.62
N SER A 236 17.06 -55.22 8.05
CA SER A 236 16.79 -56.64 7.81
C SER A 236 17.83 -57.27 6.86
N ILE A 237 18.23 -56.57 5.80
CA ILE A 237 19.26 -57.03 4.86
C ILE A 237 20.63 -57.15 5.56
N LEU A 238 20.97 -56.17 6.41
CA LEU A 238 22.23 -56.21 7.17
C LEU A 238 22.27 -57.40 8.15
N ASP A 239 21.14 -57.74 8.76
CA ASP A 239 21.04 -58.92 9.62
C ASP A 239 21.18 -60.25 8.85
N LEU A 240 20.64 -60.35 7.64
CA LEU A 240 20.83 -61.53 6.77
C LEU A 240 22.31 -61.70 6.40
N TYR A 241 23.03 -60.60 6.14
CA TYR A 241 24.46 -60.62 5.88
C TYR A 241 25.27 -61.05 7.11
N ARG A 242 24.95 -60.53 8.31
CA ARG A 242 25.59 -60.95 9.57
C ARG A 242 25.44 -62.45 9.85
N LYS A 243 24.29 -63.02 9.48
CA LYS A 243 24.02 -64.46 9.57
C LYS A 243 24.70 -65.29 8.45
N LYS A 244 25.46 -64.64 7.55
CA LYS A 244 26.15 -65.24 6.40
C LYS A 244 25.21 -65.97 5.42
N LEU A 245 23.95 -65.55 5.36
CA LEU A 245 22.94 -66.14 4.45
C LEU A 245 23.02 -65.56 3.03
N ILE A 246 23.62 -64.37 2.88
CA ILE A 246 23.81 -63.66 1.61
C ILE A 246 25.26 -63.18 1.50
N ASN A 247 25.74 -62.97 0.27
CA ASN A 247 27.11 -62.51 0.02
C ASN A 247 27.19 -60.97 -0.06
N SER A 248 28.41 -60.42 -0.11
CA SER A 248 28.62 -58.97 -0.15
C SER A 248 28.08 -58.29 -1.42
N LYS A 249 28.11 -58.97 -2.57
CA LYS A 249 27.56 -58.44 -3.83
C LYS A 249 26.04 -58.32 -3.77
N ASP A 250 25.37 -59.28 -3.17
CA ASP A 250 23.91 -59.25 -3.00
C ASP A 250 23.48 -58.06 -2.13
N VAL A 251 24.22 -57.82 -1.04
CA VAL A 251 23.99 -56.66 -0.15
C VAL A 251 24.18 -55.34 -0.88
N GLU A 252 25.26 -55.21 -1.66
CA GLU A 252 25.57 -53.99 -2.41
C GLU A 252 24.46 -53.64 -3.42
N ILE A 253 23.95 -54.64 -4.15
CA ILE A 253 22.82 -54.48 -5.07
C ILE A 253 21.57 -54.03 -4.33
N GLN A 254 21.22 -54.69 -3.22
CA GLN A 254 19.98 -54.36 -2.48
C GLN A 254 20.06 -53.00 -1.79
N LEU A 255 21.21 -52.64 -1.22
CA LEU A 255 21.41 -51.31 -0.61
C LEU A 255 21.34 -50.20 -1.66
N SER A 256 21.90 -50.42 -2.85
CA SER A 256 21.80 -49.47 -3.97
C SER A 256 20.35 -49.26 -4.41
N ASN A 257 19.56 -50.33 -4.54
CA ASN A 257 18.13 -50.25 -4.89
C ASN A 257 17.34 -49.48 -3.82
N ILE A 258 17.53 -49.80 -2.54
CA ILE A 258 16.87 -49.09 -1.43
C ILE A 258 17.26 -47.61 -1.41
N GLN A 259 18.52 -47.29 -1.69
CA GLN A 259 18.99 -45.91 -1.76
C GLN A 259 18.33 -45.14 -2.91
N SER A 260 18.20 -45.77 -4.09
CA SER A 260 17.50 -45.19 -5.23
C SER A 260 16.01 -44.93 -4.94
N GLU A 261 15.33 -45.91 -4.33
CA GLU A 261 13.92 -45.77 -3.96
C GLU A 261 13.70 -44.68 -2.89
N LYS A 262 14.60 -44.59 -1.89
CA LYS A 262 14.55 -43.51 -0.90
C LYS A 262 14.74 -42.14 -1.54
N ALA A 263 15.71 -42.00 -2.43
CA ALA A 263 15.94 -40.75 -3.13
C ALA A 263 14.69 -40.30 -3.91
N GLN A 264 13.99 -41.22 -4.58
CA GLN A 264 12.72 -40.93 -5.26
C GLN A 264 11.60 -40.50 -4.29
N ILE A 265 11.47 -41.17 -3.15
CA ILE A 265 10.47 -40.82 -2.12
C ILE A 265 10.77 -39.43 -1.52
N GLU A 266 12.05 -39.15 -1.20
CA GLU A 266 12.50 -37.87 -0.66
C GLU A 266 12.28 -36.71 -1.65
N GLU A 267 12.56 -36.93 -2.93
CA GLU A 267 12.30 -35.96 -3.99
C GLU A 267 10.80 -35.63 -4.07
N LYS A 268 9.94 -36.65 -4.03
CA LYS A 268 8.49 -36.46 -4.05
C LYS A 268 7.97 -35.74 -2.80
N ILE A 269 8.52 -36.04 -1.62
CA ILE A 269 8.19 -35.30 -0.38
C ILE A 269 8.57 -33.83 -0.52
N LYS A 270 9.73 -33.53 -1.12
CA LYS A 270 10.19 -32.16 -1.34
C LYS A 270 9.24 -31.39 -2.27
N GLU A 271 8.79 -31.99 -3.36
CA GLU A 271 7.80 -31.39 -4.27
C GLU A 271 6.47 -31.12 -3.57
N LEU A 272 5.95 -32.09 -2.81
CA LEU A 272 4.69 -31.95 -2.09
C LEU A 272 4.77 -30.86 -0.99
N ASN A 273 5.92 -30.73 -0.32
CA ASN A 273 6.12 -29.65 0.65
C ASN A 273 6.09 -28.26 -0.01
N GLN A 274 6.67 -28.09 -1.20
CA GLN A 274 6.59 -26.82 -1.92
C GLN A 274 5.14 -26.46 -2.31
N ILE A 275 4.36 -27.46 -2.74
CA ILE A 275 2.94 -27.29 -3.03
C ILE A 275 2.17 -26.92 -1.75
N LYS A 276 2.46 -27.60 -0.64
CA LYS A 276 1.88 -27.34 0.68
C LYS A 276 2.13 -25.90 1.12
N ASP A 277 3.37 -25.42 1.04
CA ASP A 277 3.75 -24.07 1.45
C ASP A 277 3.06 -23.00 0.60
N THR A 278 3.03 -23.19 -0.71
CA THR A 278 2.33 -22.29 -1.65
C THR A 278 0.84 -22.22 -1.32
N THR A 279 0.21 -23.37 -1.09
CA THR A 279 -1.22 -23.47 -0.75
C THR A 279 -1.51 -22.81 0.60
N ASN A 280 -0.62 -22.97 1.58
CA ASN A 280 -0.75 -22.36 2.90
C ASN A 280 -0.67 -20.82 2.83
N GLN A 281 0.27 -20.28 2.06
CA GLN A 281 0.40 -18.83 1.84
C GLN A 281 -0.86 -18.24 1.18
N MET A 282 -1.44 -18.95 0.21
CA MET A 282 -2.71 -18.56 -0.42
C MET A 282 -3.86 -18.57 0.59
N LEU A 283 -3.98 -19.62 1.40
CA LEU A 283 -5.03 -19.72 2.44
C LEU A 283 -4.90 -18.61 3.49
N ALA A 284 -3.70 -18.30 3.96
CA ALA A 284 -3.44 -17.23 4.92
C ALA A 284 -3.84 -15.84 4.38
N SER A 285 -3.48 -15.57 3.13
CA SER A 285 -3.83 -14.30 2.46
C SER A 285 -5.34 -14.10 2.36
N VAL A 286 -6.08 -15.19 2.09
CA VAL A 286 -7.53 -15.16 1.97
C VAL A 286 -8.22 -14.97 3.32
N ASN A 287 -7.82 -15.73 4.36
CA ASN A 287 -8.40 -15.56 5.69
C ASN A 287 -8.22 -14.13 6.19
N SER A 288 -7.01 -13.56 6.00
CA SER A 288 -6.75 -12.17 6.34
C SER A 288 -7.67 -11.19 5.61
N ALA A 289 -7.97 -11.44 4.34
CA ALA A 289 -8.91 -10.63 3.57
C ALA A 289 -10.35 -10.70 4.12
N THR A 290 -10.82 -11.88 4.54
CA THR A 290 -12.16 -12.04 5.13
C THR A 290 -12.28 -11.38 6.51
N GLU A 291 -11.29 -11.56 7.38
CA GLU A 291 -11.23 -10.90 8.70
C GLU A 291 -11.21 -9.38 8.55
N PHE A 292 -10.45 -8.89 7.55
CA PHE A 292 -10.39 -7.48 7.24
C PHE A 292 -11.73 -6.92 6.76
N LEU A 293 -12.45 -7.60 5.87
CA LEU A 293 -13.80 -7.19 5.45
C LEU A 293 -14.77 -7.13 6.63
N ASN A 294 -14.73 -8.11 7.52
CA ASN A 294 -15.55 -8.10 8.75
C ASN A 294 -15.19 -6.91 9.65
N SER A 295 -13.90 -6.63 9.84
CA SER A 295 -13.45 -5.46 10.62
C SER A 295 -13.89 -4.12 10.01
N LEU A 296 -14.02 -4.05 8.68
CA LEU A 296 -14.51 -2.86 7.98
C LEU A 296 -16.02 -2.73 8.11
N LYS A 297 -16.76 -3.84 8.14
CA LYS A 297 -18.21 -3.87 8.37
C LYS A 297 -18.60 -3.34 9.74
N GLU A 298 -17.84 -3.71 10.78
CA GLU A 298 -18.08 -3.19 12.12
C GLU A 298 -17.78 -1.69 12.21
N LYS A 299 -16.72 -1.23 11.54
CA LYS A 299 -16.29 0.18 11.53
C LYS A 299 -17.11 1.09 10.60
N SER A 300 -17.88 0.53 9.66
CA SER A 300 -18.68 1.31 8.72
C SER A 300 -20.01 1.81 9.34
N ILE A 301 -20.43 1.23 10.46
CA ILE A 301 -21.60 1.66 11.22
C ILE A 301 -21.30 3.03 11.85
N ASP A 302 -22.06 4.06 11.45
CA ASP A 302 -21.94 5.45 11.92
C ASP A 302 -20.53 6.07 11.76
N ALA A 303 -19.87 5.76 10.64
CA ALA A 303 -18.52 6.25 10.37
C ALA A 303 -18.46 7.78 10.17
N ASP A 304 -17.58 8.44 10.94
CA ASP A 304 -17.21 9.84 10.71
C ASP A 304 -16.43 10.02 9.40
N PHE A 305 -16.23 11.27 8.95
CA PHE A 305 -15.54 11.57 7.68
C PHE A 305 -14.17 10.87 7.59
N LYS A 306 -13.43 10.84 8.71
CA LYS A 306 -12.09 10.26 8.76
C LYS A 306 -12.14 8.75 8.59
N THR A 307 -13.03 8.08 9.32
CA THR A 307 -13.28 6.63 9.22
C THR A 307 -13.77 6.24 7.82
N LYS A 308 -14.75 6.97 7.25
CA LYS A 308 -15.23 6.75 5.88
C LYS A 308 -14.07 6.78 4.88
N ARG A 309 -13.19 7.76 5.03
CA ARG A 309 -12.05 7.93 4.14
C ARG A 309 -10.97 6.87 4.32
N GLU A 310 -10.73 6.43 5.55
CA GLU A 310 -9.85 5.30 5.83
C GLU A 310 -10.39 4.02 5.17
N ILE A 311 -11.68 3.73 5.32
CA ILE A 311 -12.35 2.59 4.68
C ILE A 311 -12.20 2.65 3.16
N ILE A 312 -12.53 3.79 2.54
CA ILE A 312 -12.44 3.97 1.08
C ILE A 312 -11.03 3.72 0.57
N LYS A 313 -9.98 4.25 1.22
CA LYS A 313 -8.58 4.02 0.81
C LYS A 313 -8.13 2.58 0.98
N SER A 314 -8.68 1.92 1.97
CA SER A 314 -8.39 0.53 2.31
C SER A 314 -8.98 -0.40 1.26
N LEU A 315 -10.23 -0.13 0.86
CA LEU A 315 -11.02 -0.96 -0.03
C LEU A 315 -10.74 -0.67 -1.52
N ILE A 316 -10.63 0.61 -1.89
CA ILE A 316 -10.51 1.07 -3.28
C ILE A 316 -9.05 1.32 -3.66
N LYS A 317 -8.63 0.72 -4.77
CA LYS A 317 -7.34 0.97 -5.41
C LYS A 317 -7.35 2.28 -6.20
N LYS A 318 -8.34 2.46 -7.08
CA LYS A 318 -8.57 3.69 -7.85
C LYS A 318 -10.02 3.79 -8.31
N VAL A 319 -10.48 5.02 -8.52
CA VAL A 319 -11.76 5.30 -9.20
C VAL A 319 -11.44 5.96 -10.53
N THR A 320 -11.88 5.39 -11.65
CA THR A 320 -11.63 5.92 -12.99
C THR A 320 -12.88 6.63 -13.52
N VAL A 321 -12.73 7.89 -13.93
CA VAL A 321 -13.80 8.70 -14.54
C VAL A 321 -13.69 8.59 -16.06
N ILE A 322 -14.62 7.89 -16.69
CA ILE A 322 -14.72 7.77 -18.14
C ILE A 322 -15.72 8.81 -18.64
N THR A 323 -15.29 9.74 -19.49
CA THR A 323 -16.19 10.75 -20.06
C THR A 323 -16.67 10.30 -21.43
N ASN A 324 -17.98 10.21 -21.62
CA ASN A 324 -18.57 9.97 -22.95
C ASN A 324 -18.72 11.31 -23.68
N HIS A 325 -18.09 11.41 -24.85
CA HIS A 325 -18.10 12.61 -25.69
C HIS A 325 -19.16 12.55 -26.80
N ASP A 326 -19.76 11.38 -27.04
CA ASP A 326 -20.66 11.14 -28.18
C ASP A 326 -22.09 11.70 -28.01
N LEU A 327 -22.43 12.17 -26.80
CA LEU A 327 -23.76 12.70 -26.48
C LEU A 327 -23.78 14.23 -26.57
N PRO A 328 -24.93 14.85 -26.93
CA PRO A 328 -25.08 16.31 -26.95
C PRO A 328 -24.80 16.98 -25.59
N ARG A 329 -24.89 16.20 -24.51
CA ARG A 329 -24.37 16.54 -23.19
C ARG A 329 -23.36 15.46 -22.78
N LYS A 330 -22.10 15.85 -22.51
CA LYS A 330 -21.07 14.93 -21.99
C LYS A 330 -21.62 14.17 -20.79
N THR A 331 -21.44 12.86 -20.68
CA THR A 331 -21.77 12.08 -19.45
C THR A 331 -20.50 11.49 -18.85
N ALA A 332 -20.52 11.11 -17.57
CA ALA A 332 -19.37 10.50 -16.93
C ALA A 332 -19.78 9.20 -16.25
N THR A 333 -18.97 8.15 -16.39
CA THR A 333 -19.16 6.89 -15.65
C THR A 333 -18.01 6.72 -14.68
N LEU A 334 -18.33 6.32 -13.44
CA LEU A 334 -17.33 5.99 -12.42
C LEU A 334 -17.09 4.49 -12.39
N GLN A 335 -15.86 4.08 -12.68
CA GLN A 335 -15.43 2.69 -12.55
C GLN A 335 -14.58 2.54 -11.28
N ILE A 336 -15.00 1.67 -10.36
CA ILE A 336 -14.30 1.42 -9.11
C ILE A 336 -13.47 0.15 -9.23
N GLU A 337 -12.18 0.26 -8.94
CA GLU A 337 -11.26 -0.87 -8.82
C GLU A 337 -10.97 -1.11 -7.33
N TYR A 338 -11.34 -2.27 -6.80
CA TYR A 338 -11.08 -2.66 -5.40
C TYR A 338 -9.71 -3.34 -5.23
N ASN A 339 -9.16 -3.32 -4.01
CA ASN A 339 -7.88 -3.93 -3.65
C ASN A 339 -7.95 -5.46 -3.47
N PHE A 340 -9.14 -6.06 -3.49
CA PHE A 340 -9.32 -7.51 -3.36
C PHE A 340 -9.08 -8.19 -4.69
N SER A 341 -8.13 -9.13 -4.69
CA SER A 341 -7.49 -9.74 -5.86
C SER A 341 -8.45 -10.24 -6.94
N GLY A 342 -8.07 -9.98 -8.20
CA GLY A 342 -8.62 -10.61 -9.39
C GLY A 342 -9.42 -9.68 -10.30
N ASN A 343 -8.87 -8.53 -10.72
CA ASN A 343 -9.41 -7.68 -11.81
C ASN A 343 -10.94 -7.45 -11.79
N ASN A 344 -11.59 -7.50 -10.63
CA ASN A 344 -13.02 -7.28 -10.52
C ASN A 344 -13.26 -5.78 -10.48
N ASN A 345 -13.43 -5.23 -11.68
CA ASN A 345 -13.92 -3.88 -11.87
C ASN A 345 -15.42 -3.88 -11.60
N TYR A 346 -15.86 -3.14 -10.59
CA TYR A 346 -17.27 -2.88 -10.38
C TYR A 346 -17.61 -1.56 -11.06
N ASN A 347 -18.51 -1.64 -12.04
CA ASN A 347 -19.05 -0.45 -12.67
C ASN A 347 -20.13 0.10 -11.74
N VAL A 348 -19.88 1.27 -11.17
CA VAL A 348 -20.95 2.04 -10.51
C VAL A 348 -21.65 2.85 -11.60
N GLU A 349 -22.97 2.96 -11.49
CA GLU A 349 -23.89 3.47 -12.50
C GLU A 349 -23.44 4.79 -13.18
N LYS A 350 -23.98 5.03 -14.39
CA LYS A 350 -23.72 6.24 -15.16
C LYS A 350 -24.08 7.48 -14.34
N ILE A 351 -23.12 8.40 -14.18
CA ILE A 351 -23.42 9.77 -13.74
C ILE A 351 -23.86 10.54 -14.97
N GLU A 352 -25.18 10.54 -15.21
CA GLU A 352 -25.80 11.46 -16.14
C GLU A 352 -25.64 12.86 -15.58
N GLY A 353 -24.60 13.55 -16.04
CA GLY A 353 -24.19 14.74 -15.33
C GLY A 353 -25.18 15.88 -15.58
N VAL A 354 -25.85 16.25 -14.51
CA VAL A 354 -26.52 17.53 -14.35
C VAL A 354 -25.44 18.62 -14.40
N THR A 355 -25.47 19.47 -15.43
CA THR A 355 -24.58 20.64 -15.49
C THR A 355 -25.13 21.75 -14.57
N HIS A 356 -24.34 22.80 -14.29
CA HIS A 356 -24.75 23.92 -13.41
C HIS A 356 -26.15 24.47 -13.74
N THR A 357 -26.59 24.39 -15.00
CA THR A 357 -27.89 24.84 -15.50
C THR A 357 -29.05 23.87 -15.27
N ASP A 358 -28.79 22.60 -14.99
CA ASP A 358 -29.82 21.54 -14.97
C ASP A 358 -30.35 21.22 -13.54
N MET A 359 -29.68 21.70 -12.47
CA MET A 359 -30.18 21.58 -11.09
C MET A 359 -31.23 22.64 -10.75
N ASP A 360 -31.17 23.81 -11.39
CA ASP A 360 -32.12 24.90 -11.14
C ASP A 360 -33.52 24.54 -11.68
N SER A 361 -33.61 23.63 -12.67
CA SER A 361 -34.86 23.06 -13.18
C SER A 361 -35.43 21.90 -12.35
N LEU A 362 -34.63 21.28 -11.47
CA LEU A 362 -35.08 20.21 -10.56
C LEU A 362 -35.58 20.75 -9.21
N GLN A 363 -35.18 21.97 -8.83
CA GLN A 363 -35.70 22.65 -7.63
C GLN A 363 -36.98 23.46 -7.88
N GLN A 364 -37.37 23.69 -9.13
CA GLN A 364 -38.65 24.37 -9.48
C GLN A 364 -39.83 23.40 -9.63
N SER A 365 -39.60 22.09 -9.52
CA SER A 365 -40.63 21.04 -9.62
C SER A 365 -40.92 20.30 -8.31
N LYS A 366 -40.56 20.89 -7.17
CA LYS A 366 -41.00 20.46 -5.84
C LYS A 366 -41.94 21.46 -5.20
#